data_AF-A0AAW0C2G0-F1
#
_entry.id   AF-A0AAW0C2G0-F1
#
_cell.length_a   1.000
_cell.length_b   1.000
_cell.length_c   1.000
_cell.angle_alpha   90.00
_cell.angle_beta   90.00
_cell.angle_gamma   90.00
#
_symmetry.space_group_name_H-M   'P 1'
#
loop_
_entity.id
_entity.type
_entity.pdbx_description
1 polymer ?
#
loop_
_entity_poly.entity_id
_entity_poly.type
_entity_poly.pdbx_seq_one_letter_code
_entity_poly.pdbx_strand_id
1 'polypeptide(L)'
;MQILPDAKTVLITFPIVNEGASETLAKMYTSTRKDKDLKTGFIQLGATSLWGESGRRRPNPTQPTPHQWFDRHSPLNPTDRGKAENELLALAPEIPATVLNLAGLWGGTRSMRNYVGRIAPSKEVLKNKGSLHMIHGDDVARAILAVHQDWEKASGQRWLVTDLRIYDWWELASGWGLNSSSEEEERGPQPGWVRELMREEGVRALPRTPQQLGRALDSREFWEVFGLSPSRRMD
;
A
#
# COMPACT_ATOMS: atom_id res chain seq x y z
N MET A 1 -36.94 0.36 1.56
CA MET A 1 -35.58 -0.13 1.26
C MET A 1 -35.14 0.44 -0.07
N GLN A 2 -34.03 1.16 -0.09
CA GLN A 2 -33.46 1.68 -1.33
C GLN A 2 -32.55 0.59 -1.92
N ILE A 3 -32.86 0.12 -3.13
CA ILE A 3 -32.06 -0.87 -3.84
C ILE A 3 -30.79 -0.17 -4.33
N LEU A 4 -29.62 -0.80 -4.18
CA LEU A 4 -28.37 -0.27 -4.76
C LEU A 4 -28.52 -0.10 -6.28
N PRO A 5 -27.89 0.92 -6.90
CA PRO A 5 -27.98 1.13 -8.35
C PRO A 5 -27.27 0.02 -9.14
N ASP A 6 -27.65 -0.16 -10.41
CA ASP A 6 -26.84 -0.95 -11.34
C ASP A 6 -25.51 -0.20 -11.60
N ALA A 7 -24.39 -0.91 -11.61
CA ALA A 7 -23.07 -0.29 -11.80
C ALA A 7 -22.14 -1.20 -12.60
N LYS A 8 -21.41 -0.63 -13.56
CA LYS A 8 -20.35 -1.35 -14.30
C LYS A 8 -19.21 -1.79 -13.40
N THR A 9 -18.95 -1.03 -12.33
CA THR A 9 -17.86 -1.32 -11.40
C THR A 9 -18.27 -1.00 -9.98
N VAL A 10 -18.00 -1.95 -9.08
CA VAL A 10 -18.12 -1.79 -7.64
C VAL A 10 -16.72 -1.68 -7.04
N LEU A 11 -16.45 -0.57 -6.36
CA LEU A 11 -15.20 -0.34 -5.65
C LEU A 11 -15.37 -0.65 -4.16
N ILE A 12 -14.64 -1.65 -3.67
CA ILE A 12 -14.61 -2.04 -2.26
C ILE A 12 -13.41 -1.35 -1.60
N THR A 13 -13.68 -0.33 -0.79
CA THR A 13 -12.64 0.50 -0.15
C THR A 13 -12.32 0.09 1.29
N PHE A 14 -13.11 -0.80 1.86
CA PHE A 14 -12.96 -1.30 3.23
C PHE A 14 -12.40 -2.72 3.23
N PRO A 15 -11.67 -3.12 4.29
CA PRO A 15 -11.15 -4.47 4.37
C PRO A 15 -12.26 -5.50 4.56
N ILE A 16 -12.20 -6.57 3.79
CA ILE A 16 -12.95 -7.80 4.05
C ILE A 16 -11.99 -8.78 4.72
N VAL A 17 -12.44 -9.38 5.82
CA VAL A 17 -11.65 -10.35 6.62
C VAL A 17 -12.44 -11.59 6.99
N ASN A 18 -13.76 -11.56 6.85
CA ASN A 18 -14.59 -12.72 7.15
C ASN A 18 -14.63 -13.63 5.93
N GLU A 19 -14.44 -14.92 6.18
CA GLU A 19 -14.56 -15.97 5.17
C GLU A 19 -15.96 -15.95 4.52
N GLY A 20 -16.01 -16.12 3.20
CA GLY A 20 -17.22 -16.11 2.38
C GLY A 20 -17.86 -14.74 2.15
N ALA A 21 -17.39 -13.67 2.81
CA ALA A 21 -18.00 -12.35 2.70
C ALA A 21 -17.77 -11.70 1.33
N SER A 22 -16.59 -11.90 0.73
CA SER A 22 -16.28 -11.41 -0.61
C SER A 22 -17.18 -12.03 -1.67
N GLU A 23 -17.32 -13.36 -1.63
CA GLU A 23 -18.19 -14.12 -2.51
C GLU A 23 -19.66 -13.71 -2.34
N THR A 24 -20.13 -13.66 -1.10
CA THR A 24 -21.52 -13.29 -0.79
C THR A 24 -21.84 -11.90 -1.32
N LEU A 25 -20.96 -10.92 -1.09
CA LEU A 25 -21.14 -9.55 -1.58
C LEU A 25 -21.28 -9.52 -3.11
N ALA A 26 -20.34 -10.14 -3.82
CA ALA A 26 -20.30 -10.10 -5.28
C ALA A 26 -21.48 -10.84 -5.92
N LYS A 27 -21.81 -12.05 -5.43
CA LYS A 27 -22.91 -12.86 -5.93
C LYS A 27 -24.27 -12.23 -5.64
N MET A 28 -24.50 -11.73 -4.42
CA MET A 28 -25.77 -11.10 -4.04
C MET A 28 -25.99 -9.76 -4.75
N TYR A 29 -24.93 -8.97 -4.93
CA TYR A 29 -25.03 -7.75 -5.72
C TYR A 29 -25.45 -8.10 -7.15
N THR A 30 -24.73 -9.01 -7.82
CA THR A 30 -24.99 -9.41 -9.20
C THR A 30 -26.39 -10.03 -9.39
N SER A 31 -26.82 -10.92 -8.49
CA SER A 31 -28.11 -11.60 -8.60
C SER A 31 -29.32 -10.65 -8.45
N THR A 32 -29.14 -9.54 -7.73
CA THR A 32 -30.20 -8.56 -7.45
C THR A 32 -30.25 -7.38 -8.44
N ARG A 33 -29.36 -7.33 -9.45
CA ARG A 33 -29.39 -6.27 -10.47
C ARG A 33 -30.59 -6.40 -11.41
N LYS A 34 -31.09 -5.24 -11.89
CA LYS A 34 -32.22 -5.20 -12.84
C LYS A 34 -31.74 -5.52 -14.24
N ASP A 35 -30.64 -4.90 -14.65
CA ASP A 35 -29.95 -5.22 -15.88
C ASP A 35 -29.17 -6.53 -15.73
N LYS A 36 -29.62 -7.59 -16.41
CA LYS A 36 -28.97 -8.91 -16.40
C LYS A 36 -27.84 -9.02 -17.41
N ASP A 37 -27.77 -8.11 -18.37
CA ASP A 37 -26.73 -8.07 -19.40
C ASP A 37 -25.51 -7.27 -18.93
N LEU A 38 -25.68 -6.43 -17.90
CA LEU A 38 -24.61 -5.69 -17.25
C LEU A 38 -23.64 -6.62 -16.49
N LYS A 39 -22.47 -6.87 -17.09
CA LYS A 39 -21.33 -7.48 -16.40
C LYS A 39 -20.70 -6.47 -15.43
N THR A 40 -21.01 -6.62 -14.13
CA THR A 40 -20.40 -5.83 -13.07
C THR A 40 -19.02 -6.37 -12.73
N GLY A 41 -18.00 -5.50 -12.74
CA GLY A 41 -16.68 -5.82 -12.21
C GLY A 41 -16.44 -5.33 -10.78
N PHE A 42 -15.65 -6.06 -9.99
CA PHE A 42 -15.34 -5.74 -8.60
C PHE A 42 -13.87 -5.42 -8.40
N ILE A 43 -13.58 -4.21 -7.91
CA ILE A 43 -12.22 -3.79 -7.54
C ILE A 43 -12.15 -3.72 -6.02
N GLN A 44 -11.30 -4.53 -5.40
CA GLN A 44 -11.02 -4.43 -3.97
C GLN A 44 -9.70 -3.72 -3.71
N LEU A 45 -9.74 -2.70 -2.85
CA LEU A 45 -8.52 -2.06 -2.34
C LEU A 45 -7.97 -2.88 -1.17
N GLY A 46 -6.84 -3.54 -1.40
CA GLY A 46 -6.12 -4.29 -0.39
C GLY A 46 -4.85 -3.57 0.08
N ALA A 47 -3.93 -4.32 0.67
CA ALA A 47 -2.74 -3.75 1.30
C ALA A 47 -1.47 -4.55 1.00
N THR A 48 -0.38 -3.87 0.68
CA THR A 48 0.92 -4.52 0.41
C THR A 48 1.55 -5.21 1.63
N SER A 49 0.98 -5.06 2.83
CA SER A 49 1.42 -5.79 4.03
C SER A 49 1.27 -7.32 3.94
N LEU A 50 0.65 -7.82 2.86
CA LEU A 50 0.59 -9.23 2.52
C LEU A 50 1.95 -9.80 2.07
N TRP A 51 2.86 -8.97 1.57
CA TRP A 51 4.19 -9.40 1.15
C TRP A 51 5.25 -9.04 2.18
N GLY A 52 5.95 -10.06 2.68
CA GLY A 52 7.04 -9.91 3.64
C GLY A 52 6.62 -9.31 4.97
N GLU A 53 7.57 -9.12 5.88
CA GLU A 53 7.31 -8.44 7.14
C GLU A 53 7.25 -6.92 6.95
N SER A 54 6.10 -6.32 7.24
CA SER A 54 5.98 -4.85 7.30
C SER A 54 6.19 -4.35 8.73
N GLY A 55 6.96 -3.26 8.89
CA GLY A 55 7.38 -2.74 10.20
C GLY A 55 6.28 -2.30 11.19
N ARG A 56 5.00 -2.38 10.81
CA ARG A 56 3.85 -2.17 11.73
C ARG A 56 3.44 -3.42 12.50
N ARG A 57 3.80 -4.63 12.02
CA ARG A 57 3.40 -5.91 12.61
C ARG A 57 4.58 -6.74 13.12
N ARG A 58 5.78 -6.14 13.20
CA ARG A 58 6.95 -6.84 13.73
C ARG A 58 6.75 -7.14 15.21
N PRO A 59 6.79 -8.42 15.63
CA PRO A 59 6.77 -8.79 17.04
C PRO A 59 7.98 -8.23 17.78
N ASN A 60 9.10 -8.03 17.06
CA ASN A 60 10.35 -7.51 17.62
C ASN A 60 10.87 -6.33 16.78
N PRO A 61 10.50 -5.07 17.11
CA PRO A 61 10.92 -3.88 16.36
C PRO A 61 12.40 -3.53 16.54
N THR A 62 13.14 -4.33 17.32
CA THR A 62 14.55 -4.13 17.71
C THR A 62 15.55 -4.77 16.77
N GLN A 63 15.10 -5.51 15.75
CA GLN A 63 15.96 -6.11 14.72
C GLN A 63 15.67 -5.53 13.33
N PRO A 64 16.69 -5.40 12.47
CA PRO A 64 16.53 -4.95 11.10
C PRO A 64 15.77 -5.97 10.24
N THR A 65 15.20 -5.52 9.12
CA THR A 65 14.52 -6.41 8.16
C THR A 65 15.54 -6.96 7.18
N PRO A 66 15.65 -8.29 6.99
CA PRO A 66 16.47 -8.84 5.92
C PRO A 66 16.08 -8.23 4.57
N HIS A 67 17.08 -7.97 3.72
CA HIS A 67 16.81 -7.44 2.40
C HIS A 67 16.15 -8.48 1.51
N GLN A 68 15.01 -8.12 0.94
CA GLN A 68 14.29 -8.95 -0.03
C GLN A 68 13.37 -8.09 -0.89
N TRP A 69 13.38 -8.35 -2.20
CA TRP A 69 12.43 -7.80 -3.16
C TRP A 69 11.17 -8.66 -3.20
N PHE A 70 10.01 -8.00 -3.25
CA PHE A 70 8.71 -8.62 -3.43
C PHE A 70 8.00 -7.98 -4.61
N ASP A 71 7.58 -8.81 -5.54
CA ASP A 71 6.64 -8.46 -6.61
C ASP A 71 5.25 -9.06 -6.31
N ARG A 72 4.31 -8.90 -7.23
CA ARG A 72 2.96 -9.46 -7.07
C ARG A 72 2.89 -10.99 -7.13
N HIS A 73 3.93 -11.67 -7.61
CA HIS A 73 4.02 -13.14 -7.72
C HIS A 73 4.69 -13.77 -6.51
N SER A 74 5.32 -12.94 -5.68
CA SER A 74 5.98 -13.37 -4.45
C SER A 74 4.99 -13.99 -3.45
N PRO A 75 5.40 -14.96 -2.63
CA PRO A 75 4.54 -15.62 -1.66
C PRO A 75 3.85 -14.64 -0.70
N LEU A 76 2.59 -14.92 -0.40
CA LEU A 76 1.78 -14.12 0.51
C LEU A 76 1.84 -14.65 1.94
N ASN A 77 1.83 -13.73 2.90
CA ASN A 77 1.62 -14.05 4.30
C ASN A 77 0.18 -14.58 4.50
N PRO A 78 -0.01 -15.67 5.27
CA PRO A 78 -1.32 -16.20 5.57
C PRO A 78 -2.07 -15.23 6.48
N THR A 79 -3.07 -14.51 5.94
CA THR A 79 -3.91 -13.57 6.69
C THR A 79 -5.35 -13.68 6.23
N ASP A 80 -6.30 -13.34 7.12
CA ASP A 80 -7.72 -13.40 6.80
C ASP A 80 -8.10 -12.46 5.64
N ARG A 81 -7.44 -11.30 5.56
CA ARG A 81 -7.53 -10.40 4.39
C ARG A 81 -7.10 -11.10 3.11
N GLY A 82 -5.95 -11.78 3.13
CA GLY A 82 -5.43 -12.49 1.96
C GLY A 82 -6.37 -13.61 1.49
N LYS A 83 -7.02 -14.31 2.43
CA LYS A 83 -8.06 -15.31 2.12
C LYS A 83 -9.28 -14.67 1.46
N ALA A 84 -9.83 -13.60 2.05
CA ALA A 84 -10.97 -12.88 1.47
C ALA A 84 -10.67 -12.28 0.08
N GLU A 85 -9.44 -11.83 -0.16
CA GLU A 85 -8.99 -11.42 -1.49
C GLU A 85 -8.94 -12.60 -2.47
N ASN A 86 -8.45 -13.76 -2.05
CA ASN A 86 -8.43 -14.96 -2.90
C ASN A 86 -9.85 -15.42 -3.26
N GLU A 87 -10.79 -15.37 -2.32
CA GLU A 87 -12.21 -15.69 -2.58
C GLU A 87 -12.79 -14.79 -3.66
N LEU A 88 -12.53 -13.48 -3.60
CA LEU A 88 -13.00 -12.53 -4.60
C LEU A 88 -12.41 -12.84 -5.98
N LEU A 89 -11.11 -13.10 -6.05
CA LEU A 89 -10.40 -13.39 -7.29
C LEU A 89 -10.85 -14.72 -7.92
N ALA A 90 -11.22 -15.70 -7.10
CA ALA A 90 -11.72 -17.00 -7.56
C ALA A 90 -13.09 -16.94 -8.26
N LEU A 91 -13.78 -15.80 -8.23
CA LEU A 91 -15.03 -15.60 -8.96
C LEU A 91 -14.81 -15.27 -10.44
N ALA A 92 -13.58 -14.94 -10.83
CA ALA A 92 -13.23 -14.70 -12.22
C ALA A 92 -13.03 -16.03 -12.99
N PRO A 93 -13.41 -16.10 -14.28
CA PRO A 93 -13.88 -15.00 -15.12
C PRO A 93 -15.39 -14.71 -15.05
N GLU A 94 -16.19 -15.54 -14.36
CA GLU A 94 -17.66 -15.45 -14.34
C GLU A 94 -18.15 -14.11 -13.79
N ILE A 95 -17.56 -13.65 -12.69
CA ILE A 95 -17.74 -12.31 -12.14
C ILE A 95 -16.37 -11.62 -12.20
N PRO A 96 -16.17 -10.62 -13.09
CA PRO A 96 -14.91 -9.92 -13.19
C PRO A 96 -14.49 -9.32 -11.84
N ALA A 97 -13.30 -9.66 -11.40
CA ALA A 97 -12.82 -9.29 -10.07
C ALA A 97 -11.32 -9.05 -10.09
N THR A 98 -10.86 -8.03 -9.37
CA THR A 98 -9.43 -7.74 -9.21
C THR A 98 -9.16 -7.11 -7.84
N VAL A 99 -7.91 -7.24 -7.39
CA VAL A 99 -7.45 -6.64 -6.13
C VAL A 99 -6.31 -5.67 -6.44
N LEU A 100 -6.43 -4.42 -5.97
CA LEU A 100 -5.34 -3.44 -6.00
C LEU A 100 -4.76 -3.33 -4.59
N ASN A 101 -3.63 -4.00 -4.34
CA ASN A 101 -2.91 -3.90 -3.07
C ASN A 101 -2.06 -2.65 -3.02
N LEU A 102 -2.53 -1.67 -2.24
CA LEU A 102 -1.93 -0.35 -2.16
C LEU A 102 -0.81 -0.32 -1.11
N ALA A 103 0.26 0.42 -1.41
CA ALA A 103 1.25 0.84 -0.42
C ALA A 103 0.69 1.95 0.49
N GLY A 104 1.54 2.60 1.29
CA GLY A 104 1.10 3.68 2.17
C GLY A 104 0.41 4.80 1.39
N LEU A 105 -0.83 5.13 1.75
CA LEU A 105 -1.58 6.19 1.08
C LEU A 105 -1.20 7.57 1.59
N TRP A 106 -0.92 8.49 0.67
CA TRP A 106 -0.72 9.91 0.94
C TRP A 106 -1.48 10.80 -0.06
N GLY A 107 -1.55 12.10 0.24
CA GLY A 107 -2.29 13.09 -0.55
C GLY A 107 -3.50 13.66 0.19
N GLY A 108 -3.96 14.84 -0.22
CA GLY A 108 -5.01 15.59 0.47
C GLY A 108 -4.60 15.89 1.92
N THR A 109 -5.40 15.46 2.88
CA THR A 109 -5.10 15.61 4.32
C THR A 109 -4.15 14.54 4.88
N ARG A 110 -3.80 13.51 4.10
CA ARG A 110 -2.89 12.44 4.53
C ARG A 110 -1.44 12.82 4.26
N SER A 111 -0.80 13.41 5.25
CA SER A 111 0.64 13.70 5.25
C SER A 111 1.42 12.67 6.08
N MET A 112 2.50 12.13 5.52
CA MET A 112 3.38 11.21 6.24
C MET A 112 4.19 11.88 7.35
N ARG A 113 4.37 13.20 7.27
CA ARG A 113 5.04 14.02 8.29
C ARG A 113 4.37 13.82 9.67
N ASN A 114 3.04 13.78 9.68
CA ASN A 114 2.22 13.61 10.89
C ASN A 114 2.41 12.23 11.57
N TYR A 115 3.07 11.26 10.92
CA TYR A 115 3.25 9.92 11.44
C TYR A 115 4.68 9.61 11.89
N VAL A 116 5.67 10.49 11.62
CA VAL A 116 7.08 10.24 11.96
C VAL A 116 7.25 9.92 13.44
N GLY A 117 6.74 10.77 14.34
CA GLY A 117 6.85 10.55 15.78
C GLY A 117 6.17 9.27 16.27
N ARG A 118 5.07 8.86 15.64
CA ARG A 118 4.37 7.60 15.98
C ARG A 118 5.12 6.37 15.48
N ILE A 119 5.76 6.46 14.32
CA ILE A 119 6.48 5.34 13.72
C ILE A 119 7.86 5.16 14.38
N ALA A 120 8.52 6.25 14.75
CA ALA A 120 9.84 6.28 15.37
C ALA A 120 9.80 7.06 16.70
N PRO A 121 9.20 6.48 17.76
CA PRO A 121 9.08 7.13 19.07
C PRO A 121 10.40 7.21 19.85
N SER A 122 11.41 6.41 19.48
CA SER A 122 12.75 6.43 20.09
C SER A 122 13.85 6.22 19.05
N LYS A 123 15.09 6.55 19.41
CA LYS A 123 16.27 6.33 18.56
C LYS A 123 16.48 4.84 18.23
N GLU A 124 16.24 3.96 19.19
CA GLU A 124 16.38 2.51 19.05
C GLU A 124 15.35 1.94 18.09
N VAL A 125 14.13 2.48 18.11
CA VAL A 125 13.10 2.12 17.13
C VAL A 125 13.46 2.68 15.76
N LEU A 126 13.93 3.93 15.67
CA LEU A 126 14.35 4.56 14.42
C LEU A 126 15.51 3.82 13.75
N LYS A 127 16.49 3.35 14.54
CA LYS A 127 17.64 2.56 14.10
C LYS A 127 17.21 1.37 13.23
N ASN A 128 16.14 0.70 13.62
CA ASN A 128 15.64 -0.50 12.96
C ASN A 128 14.59 -0.23 11.88
N LYS A 129 14.19 1.02 11.64
CA LYS A 129 13.33 1.36 10.51
C LYS A 129 14.13 1.27 9.21
N GLY A 130 13.52 0.65 8.21
CA GLY A 130 14.06 0.53 6.86
C GLY A 130 13.23 1.30 5.85
N SER A 131 12.72 0.60 4.85
CA SER A 131 11.96 1.18 3.75
C SER A 131 10.54 1.63 4.13
N LEU A 132 10.06 2.62 3.38
CA LEU A 132 8.66 3.01 3.24
C LEU A 132 8.31 3.00 1.75
N HIS A 133 7.15 2.46 1.41
CA HIS A 133 6.60 2.50 0.06
C HIS A 133 5.26 3.20 0.12
N MET A 134 4.99 4.01 -0.89
CA MET A 134 3.84 4.92 -0.90
C MET A 134 3.11 4.88 -2.24
N ILE A 135 1.88 5.40 -2.26
CA ILE A 135 1.13 5.70 -3.47
C ILE A 135 0.20 6.89 -3.17
N HIS A 136 0.12 7.85 -4.10
CA HIS A 136 -0.75 9.01 -3.94
C HIS A 136 -2.19 8.69 -4.34
N GLY A 137 -3.18 9.35 -3.72
CA GLY A 137 -4.60 9.18 -4.05
C GLY A 137 -4.93 9.34 -5.55
N ASP A 138 -4.36 10.35 -6.21
CA ASP A 138 -4.51 10.55 -7.67
C ASP A 138 -4.04 9.35 -8.50
N ASP A 139 -2.90 8.75 -8.15
CA ASP A 139 -2.38 7.59 -8.88
C ASP A 139 -3.21 6.33 -8.59
N VAL A 140 -3.81 6.22 -7.39
CA VAL A 140 -4.83 5.18 -7.10
C VAL A 140 -6.08 5.39 -7.94
N ALA A 141 -6.57 6.62 -8.09
CA ALA A 141 -7.72 6.92 -8.92
C ALA A 141 -7.46 6.56 -10.39
N ARG A 142 -6.26 6.88 -10.91
CA ARG A 142 -5.83 6.48 -12.27
C ARG A 142 -5.76 4.96 -12.42
N ALA A 143 -5.25 4.25 -11.42
CA ALA A 143 -5.22 2.79 -11.42
C ALA A 143 -6.64 2.17 -11.47
N ILE A 144 -7.57 2.70 -10.68
CA ILE A 144 -8.98 2.28 -10.68
C ILE A 144 -9.61 2.51 -12.05
N LEU A 145 -9.39 3.68 -12.65
CA LEU A 145 -9.95 4.02 -13.96
C LEU A 145 -9.36 3.14 -15.08
N ALA A 146 -8.08 2.80 -15.02
CA ALA A 146 -7.46 1.90 -16.00
C ALA A 146 -8.05 0.49 -15.94
N VAL A 147 -8.25 -0.05 -14.73
CA VAL A 147 -8.96 -1.33 -14.54
C VAL A 147 -10.40 -1.24 -15.03
N HIS A 148 -11.11 -0.16 -14.69
CA HIS A 148 -12.50 0.05 -15.13
C HIS A 148 -12.64 0.03 -16.67
N GLN A 149 -11.63 0.53 -17.38
CA GLN A 149 -11.59 0.58 -18.84
C GLN A 149 -11.18 -0.75 -19.49
N ASP A 150 -10.38 -1.58 -18.81
CA ASP A 150 -9.77 -2.77 -19.40
C ASP A 150 -9.75 -3.95 -18.41
N TRP A 151 -10.91 -4.61 -18.29
CA TRP A 151 -11.08 -5.78 -17.43
C TRP A 151 -10.35 -7.04 -17.93
N GLU A 152 -10.04 -7.13 -19.22
CA GLU A 152 -9.32 -8.28 -19.78
C GLU A 152 -7.93 -8.41 -19.16
N LYS A 153 -7.27 -7.28 -18.91
CA LYS A 153 -5.98 -7.23 -18.20
C LYS A 153 -6.11 -7.50 -16.70
N ALA A 154 -7.24 -7.13 -16.09
CA ALA A 154 -7.37 -7.06 -14.63
C ALA A 154 -8.05 -8.29 -13.99
N SER A 155 -8.93 -8.97 -14.71
CA SER A 155 -9.80 -10.00 -14.14
C SER A 155 -9.01 -11.20 -13.61
N GLY A 156 -9.31 -11.63 -12.39
CA GLY A 156 -8.59 -12.68 -11.66
C GLY A 156 -7.22 -12.27 -11.15
N GLN A 157 -6.80 -11.02 -11.32
CA GLN A 157 -5.46 -10.55 -10.98
C GLN A 157 -5.39 -9.82 -9.63
N ARG A 158 -4.28 -10.03 -8.92
CA ARG A 158 -3.88 -9.26 -7.73
C ARG A 158 -2.71 -8.35 -8.08
N TRP A 159 -2.90 -7.05 -8.06
CA TRP A 159 -1.88 -6.07 -8.39
C TRP A 159 -1.19 -5.52 -7.14
N LEU A 160 0.12 -5.35 -7.20
CA LEU A 160 0.91 -4.58 -6.25
C LEU A 160 1.06 -3.17 -6.82
N VAL A 161 0.64 -2.13 -6.09
CA VAL A 161 0.65 -0.74 -6.59
C VAL A 161 1.43 0.17 -5.63
N THR A 162 2.56 0.70 -6.11
CA THR A 162 3.39 1.73 -5.46
C THR A 162 3.73 2.84 -6.44
N ASP A 163 4.27 3.96 -5.96
CA ASP A 163 4.80 5.05 -6.78
C ASP A 163 6.21 4.77 -7.38
N LEU A 164 6.60 3.49 -7.42
CA LEU A 164 7.90 3.01 -7.91
C LEU A 164 9.11 3.54 -7.11
N ARG A 165 8.90 4.04 -5.89
CA ARG A 165 9.97 4.56 -5.02
C ARG A 165 10.09 3.76 -3.73
N ILE A 166 11.32 3.73 -3.23
CA ILE A 166 11.66 3.26 -1.89
C ILE A 166 12.12 4.47 -1.10
N TYR A 167 11.36 4.88 -0.10
CA TYR A 167 11.72 5.97 0.80
C TYR A 167 12.46 5.41 2.01
N ASP A 168 13.46 6.14 2.49
CA ASP A 168 14.20 5.78 3.70
C ASP A 168 13.60 6.50 4.91
N TRP A 169 13.16 5.76 5.93
CA TRP A 169 12.68 6.37 7.17
C TRP A 169 13.69 7.30 7.84
N TRP A 170 15.00 7.09 7.69
CA TRP A 170 16.02 8.01 8.22
C TRP A 170 16.06 9.32 7.44
N GLU A 171 15.97 9.26 6.10
CA GLU A 171 15.87 10.45 5.25
C GLU A 171 14.64 11.27 5.63
N LEU A 172 13.48 10.61 5.69
CA LEU A 172 12.22 11.27 6.05
C LEU A 172 12.26 11.85 7.47
N ALA A 173 12.77 11.11 8.44
CA ALA A 173 12.89 11.58 9.82
C ALA A 173 13.89 12.74 9.98
N SER A 174 14.92 12.78 9.12
CA SER A 174 15.89 13.89 9.10
C SER A 174 15.29 15.19 8.55
N GLY A 175 14.42 15.09 7.54
CA GLY A 175 13.79 16.24 6.87
C GLY A 175 12.47 16.70 7.51
N TRP A 176 11.72 15.79 8.11
CA TRP A 176 10.35 16.05 8.61
C TRP A 176 10.20 15.96 10.12
N GLY A 177 11.27 16.10 10.90
CA GLY A 177 11.21 16.14 12.37
C GLY A 177 10.40 17.30 12.97
N LEU A 178 9.43 17.88 12.26
CA LEU A 178 8.52 18.92 12.71
C LEU A 178 7.16 18.30 12.99
N ASN A 179 6.61 18.56 14.17
CA ASN A 179 5.18 18.64 14.36
C ASN A 179 4.84 20.02 14.93
N SER A 180 3.91 20.66 14.25
CA SER A 180 3.13 21.83 14.64
C SER A 180 3.61 23.20 14.18
N SER A 181 2.59 24.00 13.87
CA SER A 181 2.51 25.22 13.10
C SER A 181 2.84 26.46 13.91
N SER A 182 4.03 26.52 14.51
CA SER A 182 4.51 27.72 15.20
C SER A 182 6.00 27.92 14.91
N GLU A 183 6.38 29.16 14.62
CA GLU A 183 7.70 29.52 14.09
C GLU A 183 8.87 29.38 15.08
N GLU A 184 8.66 28.82 16.28
CA GLU A 184 9.73 28.73 17.30
C GLU A 184 9.76 27.41 18.12
N GLU A 185 8.89 26.43 17.88
CA GLU A 185 8.97 25.15 18.61
C GLU A 185 9.99 24.18 17.96
N GLU A 186 10.97 23.80 18.79
CA GLU A 186 12.16 23.02 18.46
C GLU A 186 11.86 21.80 17.57
N ARG A 187 12.71 21.59 16.56
CA ARG A 187 12.75 20.34 15.77
C ARG A 187 12.69 19.16 16.75
N GLY A 188 11.73 18.25 16.56
CA GLY A 188 11.66 16.99 17.32
C GLY A 188 13.00 16.24 17.27
N PRO A 189 13.29 15.32 18.20
CA PRO A 189 14.64 14.80 18.39
C PRO A 189 15.17 13.96 17.20
N GLN A 190 14.32 13.60 16.24
CA GLN A 190 14.62 12.67 15.16
C GLN A 190 15.78 13.09 14.26
N PRO A 191 15.93 14.35 13.79
CA PRO A 191 17.09 14.73 12.99
C PRO A 191 18.41 14.62 13.77
N GLY A 192 18.38 14.83 15.09
CA GLY A 192 19.53 14.58 15.97
C GLY A 192 19.86 13.09 16.03
N TRP A 193 18.86 12.25 16.30
CA TRP A 193 19.01 10.80 16.32
C TRP A 193 19.54 10.25 15.00
N VAL A 194 19.06 10.73 13.85
CA VAL A 194 19.55 10.28 12.53
C VAL A 194 21.03 10.60 12.36
N ARG A 195 21.51 11.79 12.73
CA ARG A 195 22.95 12.13 12.64
C ARG A 195 23.81 11.23 13.53
N GLU A 196 23.34 10.92 14.73
CA GLU A 196 24.03 10.00 15.62
C GLU A 196 24.07 8.58 15.05
N LEU A 197 22.94 8.08 14.56
CA LEU A 197 22.82 6.77 13.93
C LEU A 197 23.68 6.66 12.66
N MET A 198 23.77 7.72 11.86
CA MET A 198 24.67 7.76 10.69
C MET A 198 26.13 7.56 11.09
N ARG A 199 26.57 8.20 12.18
CA ARG A 199 27.92 8.04 12.72
C ARG A 199 28.13 6.63 13.32
N GLU A 200 27.15 6.13 14.07
CA GLU A 200 27.21 4.82 14.74
C GLU A 200 27.23 3.64 13.75
N GLU A 201 26.43 3.73 12.68
CA GLU A 201 26.27 2.66 11.68
C GLU A 201 27.14 2.88 10.43
N GLY A 202 28.01 3.89 10.42
CA GLY A 202 28.91 4.18 9.30
C GLY A 202 28.22 4.62 8.00
N VAL A 203 27.00 5.17 8.10
CA VAL A 203 26.23 5.68 6.95
C VAL A 203 26.72 7.09 6.59
N ARG A 204 27.29 7.24 5.39
CA ARG A 204 27.90 8.51 4.95
C ARG A 204 26.90 9.53 4.42
N ALA A 205 25.80 9.07 3.83
CA ALA A 205 24.76 9.91 3.23
C ALA A 205 23.41 9.19 3.23
N LEU A 206 22.32 9.96 3.13
CA LEU A 206 20.96 9.47 2.94
C LEU A 206 20.50 9.73 1.50
N PRO A 207 19.56 8.94 0.95
CA PRO A 207 18.97 7.74 1.57
C PRO A 207 19.97 6.58 1.65
N ARG A 208 19.76 5.66 2.60
CA ARG A 208 20.50 4.39 2.67
C ARG A 208 20.16 3.51 1.45
N THR A 209 21.05 2.57 1.13
CA THR A 209 20.85 1.68 -0.03
C THR A 209 19.67 0.72 0.19
N PRO A 210 19.00 0.22 -0.88
CA PRO A 210 17.92 -0.76 -0.73
C PRO A 210 18.29 -1.99 0.11
N GLN A 211 19.55 -2.44 0.05
CA GLN A 211 20.08 -3.55 0.85
C GLN A 211 20.09 -3.24 2.35
N GLN A 212 20.28 -1.97 2.73
CA GLN A 212 20.21 -1.51 4.12
C GLN A 212 18.78 -1.26 4.59
N LEU A 213 17.84 -1.04 3.66
CA LEU A 213 16.44 -0.73 3.96
C LEU A 213 15.54 -1.96 4.17
N GLY A 214 16.05 -3.17 3.86
CA GLY A 214 15.32 -4.42 4.06
C GLY A 214 14.29 -4.69 2.96
N ARG A 215 13.01 -4.79 3.34
CA ARG A 215 11.88 -5.09 2.44
C ARG A 215 11.80 -4.08 1.29
N ALA A 216 11.74 -4.55 0.05
CA ALA A 216 11.57 -3.72 -1.14
C ALA A 216 10.39 -4.23 -1.98
N LEU A 217 9.58 -3.34 -2.54
CA LEU A 217 8.43 -3.70 -3.37
C LEU A 217 8.66 -3.30 -4.82
N ASP A 218 8.43 -4.25 -5.73
CA ASP A 218 8.43 -4.05 -7.17
C ASP A 218 6.99 -4.02 -7.69
N SER A 219 6.52 -2.85 -8.13
CA SER A 219 5.18 -2.64 -8.70
C SER A 219 5.19 -2.37 -10.20
N ARG A 220 6.32 -2.54 -10.89
CA ARG A 220 6.48 -2.16 -12.31
C ARG A 220 5.43 -2.80 -13.21
N GLU A 221 5.13 -4.07 -12.98
CA GLU A 221 4.21 -4.85 -13.81
C GLU A 221 2.83 -4.21 -13.95
N PHE A 222 2.27 -3.61 -12.88
CA PHE A 222 0.99 -2.91 -12.97
C PHE A 222 1.07 -1.74 -13.96
N TRP A 223 2.08 -0.89 -13.79
CA TRP A 223 2.26 0.30 -14.62
C TRP A 223 2.52 -0.06 -16.07
N GLU A 224 3.32 -1.10 -16.32
CA GLU A 224 3.63 -1.61 -17.65
C GLU A 224 2.38 -2.19 -18.34
N VAL A 225 1.62 -3.05 -17.66
CA VAL A 225 0.43 -3.72 -18.24
C VAL A 225 -0.66 -2.71 -18.62
N PHE A 226 -0.86 -1.67 -17.81
CA PHE A 226 -1.87 -0.64 -18.08
C PHE A 226 -1.33 0.56 -18.88
N GLY A 227 -0.04 0.56 -19.26
CA GLY A 227 0.57 1.67 -20.02
C GLY A 227 0.55 3.00 -19.25
N LEU A 228 0.74 2.94 -17.94
CA LEU A 228 0.68 4.09 -17.03
C LEU A 228 2.04 4.34 -16.37
N SER A 229 2.13 5.45 -15.64
CA SER A 229 3.24 5.74 -14.74
C SER A 229 2.74 6.59 -13.56
N PRO A 230 3.29 6.40 -12.35
CA PRO A 230 3.01 7.28 -11.22
C PRO A 230 3.29 8.74 -11.59
N SER A 231 2.37 9.63 -11.27
CA SER A 231 2.47 11.07 -11.58
C SER A 231 2.81 11.92 -10.37
N ARG A 232 2.62 11.38 -9.16
CA ARG A 232 2.87 12.09 -7.90
C ARG A 232 4.10 11.54 -7.22
N ARG A 233 4.77 12.43 -6.49
CA ARG A 233 5.99 12.15 -5.72
C ARG A 233 5.88 12.87 -4.39
N MET A 234 6.22 12.15 -3.31
CA MET A 234 6.15 12.69 -1.96
C MET A 234 7.29 13.70 -1.76
N ASP A 235 6.95 14.96 -1.50
CA ASP A 235 7.85 16.10 -1.31
C ASP A 235 7.92 16.63 0.14
#